data_AF-A0A7K4I5P4-F1
#
_entry.id   AF-A0A7K4I5P4-F1
#
_cell.length_a   1.000
_cell.length_b   1.000
_cell.length_c   1.000
_cell.angle_alpha   90.00
_cell.angle_beta   90.00
_cell.angle_gamma   90.00
#
_symmetry.space_group_name_H-M   'P 1'
#
loop_
_entity.id
_entity.type
_entity.pdbx_description
1 polymer ?
#
loop_
_entity_poly.entity_id
_entity_poly.type
_entity_poly.pdbx_seq_one_letter_code
_entity_poly.pdbx_strand_id
1 'polypeptide(L)'
;MSMIDAIQLFAEILNNLKKGSINLDSPLEEFVIRACGNDLAYIDNRGEAKQKYGFDFWLGLDGDQLKAQGIEKRLLYSESQQFPDFLFKAKKTGEKYVGGSLIELKDSKGGSIASFNSTVPTKYKSLEEIDVINGNNLVSRIAAVKDGKLARNKQYSRFERRCFYLIRTHKGSEKVKISIVDGSFFETVPKEHLFYQMFLNVLRKHLEKNQVKISEETIKKVEEALSHVTDQTIIASSQMIEKASVKPRLRIMAEVHPEGNPHSTFYPEITEDSFNLILQPSPETIKLKKELPAQIPEIEVFSIHHKRNGEHIVFQFKKNAQLTRFVQ
;
A
#
# COMPACT_ATOMS: atom_id res chain seq x y z
N MET A 1 5.21 2.23 16.84
CA MET A 1 4.58 1.17 16.00
C MET A 1 5.39 1.00 14.70
N SER A 2 5.38 -0.17 14.05
CA SER A 2 6.43 -0.65 13.12
C SER A 2 6.59 0.09 11.78
N MET A 3 7.14 1.30 11.82
CA MET A 3 7.79 1.87 10.64
C MET A 3 9.04 1.08 10.21
N ILE A 4 9.44 0.09 11.02
CA ILE A 4 10.60 -0.78 10.80
C ILE A 4 10.62 -1.33 9.38
N ASP A 5 9.51 -1.87 8.86
CA ASP A 5 9.54 -2.53 7.55
C ASP A 5 9.79 -1.53 6.41
N ALA A 6 9.12 -0.37 6.41
CA ALA A 6 9.30 0.65 5.38
C ALA A 6 10.67 1.35 5.46
N ILE A 7 11.17 1.60 6.68
CA ILE A 7 12.50 2.19 6.89
C ILE A 7 13.59 1.19 6.46
N GLN A 8 13.45 -0.08 6.84
CA GLN A 8 14.37 -1.15 6.45
C GLN A 8 14.37 -1.29 4.93
N LEU A 9 13.19 -1.35 4.31
CA LEU A 9 13.04 -1.38 2.85
C LEU A 9 13.72 -0.17 2.19
N PHE A 10 13.46 1.03 2.69
CA PHE A 10 14.08 2.26 2.18
C PHE A 10 15.61 2.19 2.27
N ALA A 11 16.15 1.86 3.45
CA ALA A 11 17.60 1.78 3.68
C ALA A 11 18.27 0.72 2.79
N GLU A 12 17.67 -0.46 2.64
CA GLU A 12 18.23 -1.53 1.81
C GLU A 12 18.14 -1.21 0.30
N ILE A 13 17.06 -0.56 -0.15
CA ILE A 13 16.99 -0.03 -1.52
C ILE A 13 18.11 1.00 -1.75
N LEU A 14 18.33 1.93 -0.81
CA LEU A 14 19.42 2.89 -0.93
C LEU A 14 20.78 2.22 -1.02
N ASN A 15 21.04 1.20 -0.19
CA ASN A 15 22.27 0.41 -0.27
C ASN A 15 22.44 -0.24 -1.64
N ASN A 16 21.37 -0.80 -2.21
CA ASN A 16 21.38 -1.41 -3.53
C ASN A 16 21.59 -0.40 -4.67
N LEU A 17 20.94 0.78 -4.59
CA LEU A 17 21.14 1.89 -5.54
C LEU A 17 22.59 2.40 -5.52
N LYS A 18 23.18 2.54 -4.32
CA LYS A 18 24.58 2.95 -4.15
C LYS A 18 25.57 1.92 -4.71
N LYS A 19 25.31 0.63 -4.47
CA LYS A 19 26.10 -0.49 -5.02
C LYS A 19 25.92 -0.66 -6.54
N GLY A 20 24.89 -0.04 -7.12
CA GLY A 20 24.52 -0.22 -8.52
C GLY A 20 23.91 -1.59 -8.82
N SER A 21 23.44 -2.32 -7.81
CA SER A 21 22.76 -3.61 -8.00
C SER A 21 21.32 -3.44 -8.50
N ILE A 22 20.75 -2.24 -8.32
CA ILE A 22 19.51 -1.77 -8.96
C ILE A 22 19.69 -0.29 -9.36
N ASN A 23 18.80 0.23 -10.21
CA ASN A 23 18.72 1.64 -10.57
C ASN A 23 17.25 2.10 -10.62
N LEU A 24 16.97 3.39 -10.87
CA LEU A 24 15.61 3.93 -10.89
C LEU A 24 14.72 3.38 -12.03
N ASP A 25 15.32 2.74 -13.05
CA ASP A 25 14.61 2.07 -14.14
C ASP A 25 14.36 0.58 -13.88
N SER A 26 14.97 -0.01 -12.85
CA SER A 26 14.70 -1.39 -12.43
C SER A 26 13.19 -1.62 -12.20
N PRO A 27 12.65 -2.82 -12.45
CA PRO A 27 11.26 -3.15 -12.09
C PRO A 27 11.01 -2.92 -10.59
N LEU A 28 9.84 -2.39 -10.20
CA LEU A 28 9.57 -2.08 -8.79
C LEU A 28 9.54 -3.33 -7.90
N GLU A 29 9.21 -4.48 -8.46
CA GLU A 29 9.28 -5.77 -7.79
C GLU A 29 10.73 -6.09 -7.38
N GLU A 30 11.70 -5.75 -8.24
CA GLU A 30 13.12 -5.97 -7.97
C GLU A 30 13.59 -5.15 -6.76
N PHE A 31 13.07 -3.93 -6.57
CA PHE A 31 13.38 -3.08 -5.42
C PHE A 31 13.01 -3.81 -4.12
N VAL A 32 11.81 -4.37 -4.04
CA VAL A 32 11.31 -5.03 -2.83
C VAL A 32 12.00 -6.37 -2.61
N ILE A 33 12.12 -7.19 -3.66
CA ILE A 33 12.65 -8.56 -3.55
C ILE A 33 14.13 -8.56 -3.20
N ARG A 34 14.95 -7.71 -3.83
CA ARG A 34 16.39 -7.64 -3.52
C ARG A 34 16.68 -6.99 -2.18
N ALA A 35 15.84 -6.05 -1.74
CA ALA A 35 16.02 -5.38 -0.46
C ALA A 35 15.57 -6.25 0.72
N CYS A 36 14.43 -6.91 0.60
CA CYS A 36 13.76 -7.52 1.76
C CYS A 36 13.12 -8.89 1.49
N GLY A 37 13.46 -9.61 0.41
CA GLY A 37 12.80 -10.87 0.04
C GLY A 37 12.64 -11.87 1.20
N ASN A 38 13.67 -12.04 2.02
CA ASN A 38 13.64 -12.94 3.18
C ASN A 38 12.68 -12.51 4.30
N ASP A 39 12.31 -11.24 4.35
CA ASP A 39 11.40 -10.66 5.35
C ASP A 39 9.95 -10.62 4.87
N LEU A 40 9.64 -11.17 3.68
CA LEU A 40 8.30 -11.22 3.13
C LEU A 40 7.54 -12.47 3.59
N ALA A 41 6.27 -12.28 3.96
CA ALA A 41 5.31 -13.33 4.22
C ALA A 41 4.39 -13.61 3.02
N TYR A 42 4.37 -12.73 2.02
CA TYR A 42 3.68 -12.96 0.75
C TYR A 42 4.26 -12.08 -0.37
N ILE A 43 4.21 -12.61 -1.59
CA ILE A 43 4.58 -11.97 -2.86
C ILE A 43 3.47 -12.35 -3.85
N ASP A 44 2.90 -11.43 -4.61
CA ASP A 44 1.85 -11.76 -5.58
C ASP A 44 2.39 -12.62 -6.74
N ASN A 45 3.44 -12.14 -7.43
CA ASN A 45 4.09 -12.84 -8.54
C ASN A 45 5.32 -13.66 -8.08
N ARG A 46 5.06 -14.81 -7.45
CA ARG A 46 6.11 -15.72 -6.94
C ARG A 46 6.90 -16.40 -8.07
N GLY A 47 6.29 -16.55 -9.25
CA GLY A 47 6.95 -17.13 -10.43
C GLY A 47 8.06 -16.24 -10.94
N GLU A 48 7.77 -14.95 -11.16
CA GLU A 48 8.78 -13.98 -11.58
C GLU A 48 9.85 -13.77 -10.51
N ALA A 49 9.46 -13.75 -9.22
CA ALA A 49 10.41 -13.68 -8.11
C ALA A 49 11.52 -14.73 -8.21
N LYS A 50 11.15 -15.98 -8.50
CA LYS A 50 12.10 -17.07 -8.66
C LYS A 50 12.87 -17.00 -9.98
N GLN A 51 12.16 -16.79 -11.09
CA GLN A 51 12.74 -16.92 -12.43
C GLN A 51 13.64 -15.74 -12.81
N LYS A 52 13.22 -14.52 -12.48
CA LYS A 52 13.89 -13.29 -12.91
C LYS A 52 14.81 -12.71 -11.85
N TYR A 53 14.42 -12.81 -10.58
CA TYR A 53 15.19 -12.25 -9.47
C TYR A 53 15.94 -13.30 -8.64
N GLY A 54 15.84 -14.58 -9.02
CA GLY A 54 16.54 -15.69 -8.36
C GLY A 54 16.07 -15.96 -6.93
N PHE A 55 14.92 -15.41 -6.53
CA PHE A 55 14.40 -15.52 -5.18
C PHE A 55 13.31 -16.59 -5.09
N ASP A 56 13.67 -17.76 -4.56
CA ASP A 56 12.70 -18.82 -4.30
C ASP A 56 11.95 -18.55 -3.00
N PHE A 57 10.75 -17.98 -3.13
CA PHE A 57 9.88 -17.69 -2.01
C PHE A 57 9.56 -18.93 -1.16
N TRP A 58 9.57 -20.15 -1.70
CA TRP A 58 9.24 -21.37 -0.94
C TRP A 58 10.46 -22.11 -0.39
N LEU A 59 11.67 -21.56 -0.58
CA LEU A 59 12.91 -22.20 -0.14
C LEU A 59 12.83 -22.62 1.34
N GLY A 60 13.19 -23.88 1.60
CA GLY A 60 13.20 -24.46 2.95
C GLY A 60 11.83 -24.95 3.46
N LEU A 61 10.78 -24.90 2.64
CA LEU A 61 9.46 -25.44 2.98
C LEU A 61 9.17 -26.73 2.20
N ASP A 62 8.55 -27.69 2.88
CA ASP A 62 8.18 -28.98 2.31
C ASP A 62 6.87 -28.91 1.51
N GLY A 63 6.86 -29.53 0.33
CA GLY A 63 5.72 -29.48 -0.59
C GLY A 63 4.46 -30.15 -0.05
N ASP A 64 4.59 -31.24 0.70
CA ASP A 64 3.46 -31.95 1.29
C ASP A 64 2.87 -31.17 2.47
N GLN A 65 3.72 -30.51 3.27
CA GLN A 65 3.27 -29.57 4.30
C GLN A 65 2.50 -28.38 3.70
N LEU A 66 3.00 -27.81 2.61
CA LEU A 66 2.32 -26.73 1.89
C LEU A 66 0.95 -27.17 1.38
N LYS A 67 0.87 -28.37 0.80
CA LYS A 67 -0.39 -28.96 0.34
C LYS A 67 -1.37 -29.21 1.50
N ALA A 68 -0.89 -29.66 2.66
CA ALA A 68 -1.72 -29.84 3.86
C ALA A 68 -2.28 -28.51 4.40
N GLN A 69 -1.59 -27.39 4.14
CA GLN A 69 -2.07 -26.03 4.40
C GLN A 69 -2.88 -25.44 3.22
N GLY A 70 -3.22 -26.31 2.25
CA GLY A 70 -4.01 -26.05 1.06
C GLY A 70 -3.29 -25.29 -0.05
N ILE A 71 -1.98 -25.06 0.06
CA ILE A 71 -1.20 -24.43 -0.99
C ILE A 71 -0.85 -25.49 -2.03
N GLU A 72 -1.76 -25.65 -3.00
CA GLU A 72 -1.58 -26.60 -4.09
C GLU A 72 -0.41 -26.22 -5.01
N LYS A 73 0.15 -27.21 -5.71
CA LYS A 73 1.30 -27.03 -6.63
C LYS A 73 1.09 -25.91 -7.65
N ARG A 74 -0.13 -25.74 -8.16
CA ARG A 74 -0.49 -24.67 -9.11
C ARG A 74 -0.40 -23.25 -8.53
N LEU A 75 -0.49 -23.10 -7.21
CA LEU A 75 -0.46 -21.81 -6.51
C LEU A 75 0.96 -21.37 -6.11
N LEU A 76 1.92 -22.29 -6.10
CA LEU A 76 3.28 -22.02 -5.61
C LEU A 76 3.93 -20.87 -6.39
N TYR A 77 3.94 -20.94 -7.72
CA TYR A 77 4.62 -19.96 -8.58
C TYR A 77 3.63 -19.23 -9.50
N SER A 78 2.38 -19.06 -9.05
CA SER A 78 1.38 -18.27 -9.78
C SER A 78 1.53 -16.78 -9.48
N GLU A 79 1.08 -15.96 -10.42
CA GLU A 79 0.68 -14.57 -10.19
C GLU A 79 -0.79 -14.58 -9.78
N SER A 80 -1.10 -14.13 -8.56
CA SER A 80 -2.48 -14.18 -8.05
C SER A 80 -3.31 -12.96 -8.45
N GLN A 81 -2.67 -11.85 -8.85
CA GLN A 81 -3.31 -10.57 -9.11
C GLN A 81 -4.18 -10.10 -7.93
N GLN A 82 -3.70 -10.40 -6.72
CA GLN A 82 -4.38 -10.07 -5.47
C GLN A 82 -3.68 -8.93 -4.77
N PHE A 83 -4.45 -8.14 -4.02
CA PHE A 83 -3.90 -7.13 -3.14
C PHE A 83 -3.40 -7.79 -1.84
N PRO A 84 -2.25 -7.38 -1.28
CA PRO A 84 -1.26 -6.44 -1.83
C PRO A 84 -0.24 -7.14 -2.75
N ASP A 85 0.59 -6.41 -3.48
CA ASP A 85 1.72 -7.03 -4.21
C ASP A 85 2.73 -7.72 -3.27
N PHE A 86 2.99 -7.13 -2.10
CA PHE A 86 3.86 -7.72 -1.07
C PHE A 86 3.31 -7.51 0.34
N LEU A 87 3.60 -8.46 1.21
CA LEU A 87 3.33 -8.37 2.65
C LEU A 87 4.56 -8.84 3.41
N PHE A 88 5.00 -8.04 4.36
CA PHE A 88 6.09 -8.37 5.28
C PHE A 88 5.65 -9.41 6.32
N LYS A 89 6.62 -10.12 6.90
CA LYS A 89 6.40 -11.00 8.04
C LYS A 89 5.93 -10.23 9.26
N ALA A 90 4.95 -10.77 9.98
CA ALA A 90 4.58 -10.25 11.28
C ALA A 90 5.74 -10.47 12.28
N LYS A 91 5.94 -9.50 13.17
CA LYS A 91 6.85 -9.62 14.32
C LYS A 91 6.04 -9.31 15.58
N LYS A 92 6.60 -9.61 16.76
CA LYS A 92 5.98 -9.29 18.05
C LYS A 92 6.97 -8.59 18.98
N THR A 93 6.47 -7.66 19.77
CA THR A 93 7.16 -7.10 20.92
C THR A 93 6.23 -7.24 22.13
N GLY A 94 6.56 -8.19 23.01
CA GLY A 94 5.62 -8.69 24.01
C GLY A 94 4.39 -9.31 23.34
N GLU A 95 3.20 -8.95 23.79
CA GLU A 95 1.94 -9.44 23.22
C GLU A 95 1.52 -8.72 21.93
N LYS A 96 2.12 -7.56 21.64
CA LYS A 96 1.70 -6.70 20.54
C LYS A 96 2.40 -7.08 19.24
N TYR A 97 1.62 -7.21 18.17
CA TYR A 97 2.18 -7.30 16.82
C TYR A 97 2.85 -5.99 16.41
N VAL A 98 4.06 -6.13 15.90
CA VAL A 98 4.83 -5.05 15.28
C VAL A 98 5.34 -5.61 13.95
N GLY A 99 5.14 -4.92 12.84
CA GLY A 99 5.52 -5.37 11.49
C GLY A 99 4.32 -5.90 10.72
N GLY A 100 4.61 -6.65 9.65
CA GLY A 100 3.57 -7.16 8.77
C GLY A 100 3.02 -6.12 7.81
N SER A 101 3.80 -5.10 7.47
CA SER A 101 3.37 -4.01 6.59
C SER A 101 3.01 -4.52 5.19
N LEU A 102 2.09 -3.83 4.50
CA LEU A 102 1.67 -4.13 3.14
C LEU A 102 2.37 -3.16 2.16
N ILE A 103 2.78 -3.65 0.99
CA ILE A 103 3.29 -2.82 -0.10
C ILE A 103 2.48 -3.10 -1.35
N GLU A 104 1.96 -2.04 -1.95
CA GLU A 104 1.34 -2.04 -3.27
C GLU A 104 2.21 -1.22 -4.23
N LEU A 105 2.41 -1.75 -5.43
CA LEU A 105 3.17 -1.11 -6.50
C LEU A 105 2.26 -0.23 -7.37
N LYS A 106 2.79 0.94 -7.73
CA LYS A 106 2.15 1.85 -8.68
C LYS A 106 3.19 2.38 -9.64
N ASP A 107 3.27 1.79 -10.82
CA ASP A 107 4.27 2.10 -11.83
C ASP A 107 3.63 2.82 -13.03
N SER A 108 4.08 4.04 -13.32
CA SER A 108 3.49 4.88 -14.38
C SER A 108 4.57 5.48 -15.29
N LYS A 109 4.30 5.44 -16.59
CA LYS A 109 5.08 6.17 -17.61
C LYS A 109 4.82 7.68 -17.58
N GLY A 110 3.65 8.10 -17.10
CA GLY A 110 3.25 9.50 -17.01
C GLY A 110 3.57 10.13 -15.65
N GLY A 111 3.20 11.41 -15.49
CA GLY A 111 3.34 12.13 -14.21
C GLY A 111 2.27 11.78 -13.17
N SER A 112 1.20 11.10 -13.57
CA SER A 112 0.12 10.65 -12.68
C SER A 112 0.42 9.27 -12.08
N ILE A 113 -0.05 9.02 -10.87
CA ILE A 113 -0.02 7.68 -10.25
C ILE A 113 -0.98 6.76 -11.01
N ALA A 114 -0.60 5.50 -11.19
CA ALA A 114 -1.53 4.47 -11.66
C ALA A 114 -2.73 4.33 -10.70
N SER A 115 -3.90 3.92 -11.22
CA SER A 115 -5.11 3.76 -10.41
C SER A 115 -4.97 2.64 -9.36
N PHE A 116 -5.69 2.80 -8.25
CA PHE A 116 -5.85 1.75 -7.24
C PHE A 116 -7.04 0.87 -7.62
N ASN A 117 -6.77 -0.18 -8.38
CA ASN A 117 -7.81 -1.03 -8.97
C ASN A 117 -8.41 -2.06 -8.00
N SER A 118 -7.69 -2.38 -6.93
CA SER A 118 -8.04 -3.46 -6.01
C SER A 118 -8.74 -2.97 -4.74
N THR A 119 -8.33 -1.81 -4.22
CA THR A 119 -8.85 -1.27 -2.95
C THR A 119 -8.61 0.22 -2.84
N VAL A 120 -9.41 0.90 -2.01
CA VAL A 120 -9.17 2.30 -1.63
C VAL A 120 -7.86 2.38 -0.83
N PRO A 121 -6.96 3.33 -1.14
CA PRO A 121 -5.75 3.49 -0.36
C PRO A 121 -6.07 4.01 1.04
N THR A 122 -5.59 3.31 2.07
CA THR A 122 -5.78 3.67 3.48
C THR A 122 -4.50 3.43 4.25
N LYS A 123 -4.38 4.00 5.45
CA LYS A 123 -3.22 3.83 6.34
C LYS A 123 -3.07 2.41 6.84
N TYR A 124 -4.19 1.75 7.15
CA TYR A 124 -4.20 0.42 7.75
C TYR A 124 -5.21 -0.51 7.08
N LYS A 125 -4.86 -1.81 7.04
CA LYS A 125 -5.74 -2.92 6.67
C LYS A 125 -5.40 -4.17 7.48
N SER A 126 -6.39 -5.02 7.76
CA SER A 126 -6.18 -6.34 8.38
C SER A 126 -6.18 -7.45 7.32
N LEU A 127 -5.76 -8.68 7.67
CA LEU A 127 -5.91 -9.80 6.74
C LEU A 127 -7.38 -10.18 6.53
N GLU A 128 -8.23 -10.00 7.55
CA GLU A 128 -9.68 -10.21 7.39
C GLU A 128 -10.26 -9.27 6.32
N GLU A 129 -9.85 -8.00 6.34
CA GLU A 129 -10.25 -7.03 5.32
C GLU A 129 -9.69 -7.39 3.93
N ILE A 130 -8.43 -7.82 3.85
CA ILE A 130 -7.79 -8.26 2.59
C ILE A 130 -8.52 -9.46 1.98
N ASP A 131 -8.90 -10.45 2.80
CA ASP A 131 -9.60 -11.64 2.32
C ASP A 131 -10.94 -11.27 1.70
N VAL A 132 -11.62 -10.25 2.24
CA VAL A 132 -12.87 -9.73 1.68
C VAL A 132 -12.63 -8.94 0.40
N ILE A 133 -11.61 -8.07 0.36
CA ILE A 133 -11.21 -7.32 -0.84
C ILE A 133 -10.92 -8.27 -2.02
N ASN A 134 -10.16 -9.34 -1.76
CA ASN A 134 -9.78 -10.32 -2.77
C ASN A 134 -10.89 -11.35 -3.07
N GLY A 135 -11.91 -11.44 -2.20
CA GLY A 135 -13.00 -12.42 -2.29
C GLY A 135 -12.55 -13.88 -2.02
N ASN A 136 -11.38 -14.08 -1.43
CA ASN A 136 -10.80 -15.36 -1.04
C ASN A 136 -9.66 -15.14 -0.03
N ASN A 137 -9.18 -16.21 0.60
CA ASN A 137 -8.18 -16.15 1.67
C ASN A 137 -6.77 -16.60 1.28
N LEU A 138 -6.39 -16.50 0.00
CA LEU A 138 -5.08 -16.99 -0.45
C LEU A 138 -3.93 -16.21 0.20
N VAL A 139 -4.00 -14.87 0.25
CA VAL A 139 -2.98 -14.03 0.88
C VAL A 139 -2.80 -14.39 2.34
N SER A 140 -3.89 -14.43 3.12
CA SER A 140 -3.83 -14.72 4.56
C SER A 140 -3.30 -16.12 4.84
N ARG A 141 -3.63 -17.11 4.00
CA ARG A 141 -3.12 -18.48 4.10
C ARG A 141 -1.62 -18.57 3.83
N ILE A 142 -1.14 -17.95 2.75
CA ILE A 142 0.30 -17.93 2.44
C ILE A 142 1.08 -17.20 3.55
N ALA A 143 0.56 -16.07 4.01
CA ALA A 143 1.16 -15.33 5.11
C ALA A 143 1.23 -16.18 6.39
N ALA A 144 0.16 -16.92 6.70
CA ALA A 144 0.11 -17.81 7.86
C ALA A 144 1.15 -18.94 7.79
N VAL A 145 1.40 -19.49 6.59
CA VAL A 145 2.48 -20.46 6.37
C VAL A 145 3.83 -19.84 6.74
N LYS A 146 4.09 -18.62 6.25
CA LYS A 146 5.37 -17.92 6.44
C LYS A 146 5.62 -17.43 7.85
N ASP A 147 4.58 -16.96 8.53
CA ASP A 147 4.65 -16.45 9.90
C ASP A 147 4.52 -17.56 10.96
N GLY A 148 4.12 -18.77 10.55
CA GLY A 148 4.17 -19.99 11.35
C GLY A 148 3.45 -19.87 12.70
N LYS A 149 4.19 -19.95 13.81
CA LYS A 149 3.61 -19.92 15.16
C LYS A 149 2.86 -18.62 15.46
N LEU A 150 3.27 -17.49 14.89
CA LEU A 150 2.59 -16.21 15.08
C LEU A 150 1.16 -16.25 14.55
N ALA A 151 0.93 -16.97 13.44
CA ALA A 151 -0.36 -17.08 12.79
C ALA A 151 -1.40 -17.92 13.57
N ARG A 152 -0.99 -18.62 14.64
CA ARG A 152 -1.91 -19.42 15.48
C ARG A 152 -2.75 -18.59 16.43
N ASN A 153 -2.34 -17.35 16.71
CA ASN A 153 -3.08 -16.47 17.62
C ASN A 153 -4.24 -15.82 16.87
N LYS A 154 -5.45 -15.83 17.47
CA LYS A 154 -6.68 -15.29 16.89
C LYS A 154 -6.60 -13.82 16.48
N GLN A 155 -5.71 -13.03 17.09
CA GLN A 155 -5.50 -11.62 16.73
C GLN A 155 -4.66 -11.45 15.46
N TYR A 156 -4.00 -12.50 14.96
CA TYR A 156 -3.13 -12.43 13.79
C TYR A 156 -3.85 -11.93 12.54
N SER A 157 -5.05 -12.42 12.27
CA SER A 157 -5.84 -11.98 11.11
C SER A 157 -6.38 -10.55 11.27
N ARG A 158 -6.61 -10.14 12.52
CA ARG A 158 -7.33 -8.91 12.90
C ARG A 158 -6.45 -7.69 13.09
N PHE A 159 -5.19 -7.87 13.47
CA PHE A 159 -4.36 -6.71 13.76
C PHE A 159 -4.14 -5.87 12.49
N GLU A 160 -4.15 -4.56 12.70
CA GLU A 160 -3.96 -3.58 11.64
C GLU A 160 -2.51 -3.56 11.16
N ARG A 161 -2.35 -3.73 9.85
CA ARG A 161 -1.08 -3.67 9.15
C ARG A 161 -0.98 -2.34 8.42
N ARG A 162 0.16 -1.68 8.55
CA ARG A 162 0.38 -0.40 7.87
C ARG A 162 0.54 -0.63 6.38
N CYS A 163 -0.18 0.14 5.59
CA CYS A 163 -0.11 0.08 4.13
C CYS A 163 0.88 1.12 3.63
N PHE A 164 1.69 0.71 2.66
CA PHE A 164 2.62 1.57 1.96
C PHE A 164 2.46 1.37 0.45
N TYR A 165 2.80 2.40 -0.29
CA TYR A 165 2.67 2.44 -1.75
C TYR A 165 4.03 2.77 -2.34
N LEU A 166 4.61 1.85 -3.11
CA LEU A 166 5.82 2.09 -3.87
C LEU A 166 5.42 2.66 -5.23
N ILE A 167 5.51 3.97 -5.35
CA ILE A 167 5.03 4.74 -6.49
C ILE A 167 6.22 5.15 -7.34
N ARG A 168 6.15 4.87 -8.65
CA ARG A 168 7.01 5.47 -9.67
C ARG A 168 6.17 6.24 -10.68
N THR A 169 6.58 7.47 -10.95
CA THR A 169 6.08 8.27 -12.08
C THR A 169 7.21 8.53 -13.06
N HIS A 170 6.85 8.89 -14.29
CA HIS A 170 7.81 9.20 -15.36
C HIS A 170 8.82 8.07 -15.65
N LYS A 171 8.38 6.80 -15.56
CA LYS A 171 9.21 5.61 -15.83
C LYS A 171 9.94 5.72 -17.17
N GLY A 172 11.26 5.45 -17.14
CA GLY A 172 12.11 5.46 -18.33
C GLY A 172 12.46 6.88 -18.83
N SER A 173 12.42 7.88 -17.96
CA SER A 173 12.82 9.25 -18.28
C SER A 173 13.64 9.86 -17.14
N GLU A 174 14.38 10.92 -17.43
CA GLU A 174 15.18 11.67 -16.45
C GLU A 174 14.33 12.32 -15.35
N LYS A 175 13.01 12.46 -15.59
CA LYS A 175 12.05 13.01 -14.62
C LYS A 175 11.54 11.98 -13.62
N VAL A 176 12.10 10.77 -13.63
CA VAL A 176 11.66 9.67 -12.77
C VAL A 176 11.71 10.10 -11.31
N LYS A 177 10.64 9.78 -10.60
CA LYS A 177 10.55 9.93 -9.15
C LYS A 177 9.99 8.63 -8.61
N ILE A 178 10.61 8.10 -7.55
CA ILE A 178 10.15 6.91 -6.87
C ILE A 178 9.96 7.24 -5.39
N SER A 179 8.83 6.86 -4.81
CA SER A 179 8.54 7.08 -3.39
C SER A 179 7.91 5.86 -2.76
N ILE A 180 8.38 5.49 -1.56
CA ILE A 180 7.60 4.69 -0.61
C ILE A 180 6.72 5.68 0.16
N VAL A 181 5.41 5.57 -0.01
CA VAL A 181 4.45 6.51 0.55
C VAL A 181 3.58 5.82 1.58
N ASP A 182 3.50 6.39 2.77
CA ASP A 182 2.58 5.95 3.82
C ASP A 182 1.13 6.05 3.35
N GLY A 183 0.32 5.02 3.60
CA GLY A 183 -1.09 5.03 3.20
C GLY A 183 -1.91 6.16 3.81
N SER A 184 -1.46 6.74 4.92
CA SER A 184 -2.07 7.95 5.47
C SER A 184 -2.05 9.12 4.49
N PHE A 185 -1.10 9.20 3.55
CA PHE A 185 -1.02 10.28 2.57
C PHE A 185 -2.31 10.40 1.74
N PHE A 186 -2.93 9.25 1.42
CA PHE A 186 -4.16 9.18 0.62
C PHE A 186 -5.44 9.20 1.44
N GLU A 187 -5.36 8.82 2.72
CA GLU A 187 -6.52 8.77 3.62
C GLU A 187 -6.85 10.15 4.19
N THR A 188 -7.44 11.02 3.37
CA THR A 188 -7.84 12.38 3.77
C THR A 188 -9.19 12.43 4.49
N VAL A 189 -10.00 11.39 4.31
CA VAL A 189 -11.31 11.20 4.93
C VAL A 189 -11.35 9.74 5.39
N PRO A 190 -11.91 9.42 6.58
CA PRO A 190 -12.04 8.03 7.01
C PRO A 190 -12.79 7.19 5.97
N LYS A 191 -12.36 5.94 5.77
CA LYS A 191 -12.93 5.05 4.74
C LYS A 191 -14.45 4.85 4.92
N GLU A 192 -14.91 4.82 6.16
CA GLU A 192 -16.32 4.68 6.53
C GLU A 192 -17.13 5.85 5.96
N HIS A 193 -16.57 7.07 6.04
CA HIS A 193 -17.19 8.26 5.50
C HIS A 193 -17.15 8.31 3.98
N LEU A 194 -16.10 7.79 3.35
CA LEU A 194 -15.96 7.80 1.89
C LEU A 194 -17.08 7.02 1.20
N PHE A 195 -17.42 5.83 1.70
CA PHE A 195 -18.38 4.94 1.04
C PHE A 195 -19.80 5.49 1.07
N TYR A 196 -20.30 5.88 2.23
CA TYR A 196 -21.68 6.38 2.31
C TYR A 196 -21.83 7.73 1.59
N GLN A 197 -20.82 8.61 1.62
CA GLN A 197 -20.83 9.86 0.86
C GLN A 197 -20.84 9.60 -0.65
N MET A 198 -20.13 8.57 -1.13
CA MET A 198 -20.19 8.16 -2.54
C MET A 198 -21.63 7.79 -2.93
N PHE A 199 -22.31 6.94 -2.15
CA PHE A 199 -23.71 6.56 -2.43
C PHE A 199 -24.66 7.76 -2.33
N LEU A 200 -24.49 8.61 -1.32
CA LEU A 200 -25.30 9.81 -1.13
C LEU A 200 -25.13 10.79 -2.30
N ASN A 201 -23.92 10.94 -2.83
CA ASN A 201 -23.65 11.77 -4.01
C ASN A 201 -24.27 11.20 -5.28
N VAL A 202 -24.26 9.87 -5.46
CA VAL A 202 -24.97 9.21 -6.57
C VAL A 202 -26.47 9.49 -6.48
N LEU A 203 -27.06 9.32 -5.30
CA LEU A 203 -28.46 9.61 -5.04
C LEU A 203 -28.80 11.08 -5.37
N ARG A 204 -28.08 12.03 -4.76
CA ARG A 204 -28.29 13.48 -4.96
C ARG A 204 -28.25 13.86 -6.44
N LYS A 205 -27.24 13.40 -7.19
CA LYS A 205 -27.12 13.65 -8.64
C LYS A 205 -28.31 13.09 -9.43
N HIS A 206 -28.83 11.93 -9.05
CA HIS A 206 -30.00 11.35 -9.70
C HIS A 206 -31.29 12.10 -9.38
N LEU A 207 -31.46 12.57 -8.15
CA LEU A 207 -32.61 13.38 -7.77
C LEU A 207 -32.64 14.71 -8.50
N GLU A 208 -31.48 15.38 -8.58
CA GLU A 208 -31.30 16.61 -9.35
C GLU A 208 -31.62 16.39 -10.83
N LYS A 209 -31.00 15.38 -11.46
CA LYS A 209 -31.19 15.05 -12.88
C LYS A 209 -32.66 14.77 -13.22
N ASN A 210 -33.37 14.05 -12.35
CA ASN A 210 -34.76 13.66 -12.57
C ASN A 210 -35.77 14.67 -11.96
N GLN A 211 -35.29 15.80 -11.43
CA GLN A 211 -36.10 16.83 -10.78
C GLN A 211 -37.03 16.29 -9.67
N VAL A 212 -36.61 15.23 -9.00
CA VAL A 212 -37.37 14.61 -7.91
C VAL A 212 -37.13 15.44 -6.65
N LYS A 213 -38.18 16.10 -6.17
CA LYS A 213 -38.15 16.83 -4.90
C LYS A 213 -38.37 15.87 -3.74
N ILE A 214 -37.41 15.80 -2.84
CA ILE A 214 -37.57 15.15 -1.53
C ILE A 214 -37.24 16.16 -0.44
N SER A 215 -37.83 15.97 0.74
CA SER A 215 -37.57 16.85 1.87
C SER A 215 -36.17 16.65 2.43
N GLU A 216 -35.59 17.71 2.98
CA GLU A 216 -34.30 17.65 3.69
C GLU A 216 -34.32 16.67 4.86
N GLU A 217 -35.47 16.50 5.52
CA GLU A 217 -35.64 15.51 6.60
C GLU A 217 -35.48 14.08 6.07
N THR A 218 -36.05 13.77 4.90
CA THR A 218 -35.87 12.45 4.27
C THR A 218 -34.43 12.22 3.86
N ILE A 219 -33.74 13.22 3.30
CA ILE A 219 -32.32 13.12 2.95
C ILE A 219 -31.47 12.81 4.19
N LYS A 220 -31.74 13.47 5.33
CA LYS A 220 -31.02 13.18 6.59
C LYS A 220 -31.23 11.75 7.07
N LYS A 221 -32.47 11.22 7.01
CA LYS A 221 -32.77 9.83 7.37
C LYS A 221 -32.02 8.84 6.45
N VAL A 222 -31.92 9.15 5.16
CA VAL A 222 -31.16 8.34 4.21
C VAL A 222 -29.66 8.40 4.49
N GLU A 223 -29.13 9.58 4.79
CA GLU A 223 -27.72 9.75 5.18
C GLU A 223 -27.39 8.94 6.44
N GLU A 224 -28.25 9.00 7.47
CA GLU A 224 -28.12 8.20 8.69
C GLU A 224 -28.14 6.70 8.38
N ALA A 225 -29.08 6.23 7.56
CA ALA A 225 -29.13 4.83 7.15
C ALA A 225 -27.88 4.38 6.36
N LEU A 226 -27.42 5.20 5.42
CA LEU A 226 -26.22 4.90 4.63
C LEU A 226 -24.94 4.95 5.45
N SER A 227 -24.89 5.72 6.55
CA SER A 227 -23.72 5.81 7.44
C SER A 227 -23.32 4.46 8.07
N HIS A 228 -24.25 3.50 8.12
CA HIS A 228 -23.97 2.13 8.55
C HIS A 228 -23.25 1.27 7.49
N VAL A 229 -23.10 1.75 6.26
CA VAL A 229 -22.27 1.11 5.22
C VAL A 229 -20.82 1.56 5.42
N THR A 230 -20.21 1.02 6.47
CA THR A 230 -18.91 1.48 6.98
C THR A 230 -17.72 0.91 6.23
N ASP A 231 -17.87 -0.20 5.51
CA ASP A 231 -16.75 -0.81 4.81
C ASP A 231 -17.16 -1.59 3.56
N GLN A 232 -16.13 -1.95 2.79
CA GLN A 232 -16.26 -2.74 1.58
C GLN A 232 -16.78 -4.16 1.85
N THR A 233 -16.72 -4.66 3.09
CA THR A 233 -17.21 -5.99 3.45
C THR A 233 -18.74 -6.06 3.48
N ILE A 234 -19.39 -4.98 3.90
CA ILE A 234 -20.86 -4.84 3.84
C ILE A 234 -21.31 -4.79 2.37
N ILE A 235 -20.57 -4.08 1.52
CA ILE A 235 -20.85 -4.00 0.08
C ILE A 235 -20.58 -5.35 -0.60
N ALA A 236 -19.52 -6.06 -0.20
CA ALA A 236 -19.17 -7.37 -0.75
C ALA A 236 -20.11 -8.49 -0.29
N SER A 237 -20.70 -8.40 0.90
CA SER A 237 -21.63 -9.40 1.43
C SER A 237 -23.05 -9.23 0.88
N SER A 238 -23.46 -8.01 0.49
CA SER A 238 -24.79 -7.68 -0.05
C SER A 238 -25.06 -8.11 -1.50
N GLN A 239 -24.28 -9.05 -2.04
CA GLN A 239 -24.31 -9.43 -3.47
C GLN A 239 -25.43 -10.40 -3.86
N MET A 240 -26.17 -10.95 -2.90
CA MET A 240 -27.32 -11.81 -3.19
C MET A 240 -28.58 -10.96 -3.34
N ILE A 241 -28.97 -10.70 -4.59
CA ILE A 241 -30.22 -10.02 -4.91
C ILE A 241 -31.27 -11.10 -5.22
N GLU A 242 -32.36 -11.11 -4.45
CA GLU A 242 -33.45 -12.05 -4.65
C GLU A 242 -33.99 -11.93 -6.09
N LYS A 243 -34.22 -13.06 -6.76
CA LYS A 243 -34.69 -13.15 -8.17
C LYS A 243 -33.72 -12.66 -9.23
N ALA A 244 -32.51 -12.21 -8.88
CA ALA A 244 -31.48 -11.94 -9.86
C ALA A 244 -30.81 -13.25 -10.31
N SER A 245 -30.75 -13.50 -11.62
CA SER A 245 -29.94 -14.59 -12.20
C SER A 245 -28.44 -14.28 -12.22
N VAL A 246 -28.06 -13.06 -11.79
CA VAL A 246 -26.70 -12.56 -11.73
C VAL A 246 -26.35 -12.10 -10.33
N LYS A 247 -25.09 -12.29 -9.94
CA LYS A 247 -24.52 -11.83 -8.67
C LYS A 247 -23.62 -10.61 -8.93
N PRO A 248 -24.05 -9.37 -8.64
CA PRO A 248 -23.22 -8.19 -8.85
C PRO A 248 -21.95 -8.26 -8.00
N ARG A 249 -20.82 -7.85 -8.57
CA ARG A 249 -19.57 -7.65 -7.82
C ARG A 249 -19.18 -6.19 -7.93
N LEU A 250 -19.31 -5.45 -6.83
CA LEU A 250 -18.88 -4.06 -6.76
C LEU A 250 -17.40 -4.02 -6.39
N ARG A 251 -16.58 -3.47 -7.30
CA ARG A 251 -15.20 -3.07 -7.01
C ARG A 251 -15.16 -1.56 -6.94
N ILE A 252 -14.45 -1.03 -5.96
CA ILE A 252 -14.22 0.41 -5.83
C ILE A 252 -12.81 0.66 -6.34
N MET A 253 -12.73 1.30 -7.51
CA MET A 253 -11.46 1.80 -8.04
C MET A 253 -11.28 3.23 -7.54
N ALA A 254 -10.08 3.54 -7.03
CA ALA A 254 -9.75 4.88 -6.60
C ALA A 254 -8.67 5.48 -7.53
N GLU A 255 -8.93 6.70 -7.98
CA GLU A 255 -7.96 7.54 -8.67
C GLU A 255 -7.51 8.66 -7.75
N VAL A 256 -6.26 9.07 -7.92
CA VAL A 256 -5.66 10.11 -7.11
C VAL A 256 -5.85 11.45 -7.80
N HIS A 257 -6.48 12.40 -7.09
CA HIS A 257 -6.50 13.79 -7.52
C HIS A 257 -5.06 14.35 -7.58
N PRO A 258 -4.78 15.38 -8.41
CA PRO A 258 -3.45 15.95 -8.53
C PRO A 258 -2.77 16.30 -7.19
N GLU A 259 -3.51 16.84 -6.22
CA GLU A 259 -3.00 17.13 -4.88
C GLU A 259 -2.67 15.89 -4.05
N GLY A 260 -3.28 14.74 -4.33
CA GLY A 260 -2.94 13.48 -3.67
C GLY A 260 -1.75 12.78 -4.33
N ASN A 261 -1.17 13.35 -5.40
CA ASN A 261 0.01 12.80 -6.04
C ASN A 261 1.28 13.45 -5.47
N PRO A 262 2.12 12.71 -4.72
CA PRO A 262 3.33 13.25 -4.10
C PRO A 262 4.39 13.69 -5.12
N HIS A 263 4.29 13.24 -6.38
CA HIS A 263 5.22 13.62 -7.44
C HIS A 263 4.69 14.78 -8.30
N SER A 264 3.52 15.33 -7.97
CA SER A 264 2.92 16.44 -8.70
C SER A 264 3.64 17.77 -8.44
N THR A 265 3.27 18.78 -9.20
CA THR A 265 3.75 20.16 -9.03
C THR A 265 3.29 20.82 -7.73
N PHE A 266 2.40 20.19 -6.95
CA PHE A 266 2.02 20.67 -5.62
C PHE A 266 3.12 20.46 -4.57
N TYR A 267 4.09 19.57 -4.85
CA TYR A 267 5.19 19.22 -3.95
C TYR A 267 6.54 19.37 -4.68
N PRO A 268 6.90 20.60 -5.11
CA PRO A 268 8.10 20.85 -5.90
C PRO A 268 9.41 20.49 -5.19
N GLU A 269 9.39 20.34 -3.87
CA GLU A 269 10.53 19.96 -3.04
C GLU A 269 10.99 18.52 -3.32
N ILE A 270 10.08 17.65 -3.78
CA ILE A 270 10.45 16.30 -4.23
C ILE A 270 11.01 16.39 -5.65
N THR A 271 12.32 16.24 -5.75
CA THR A 271 13.08 16.50 -6.97
C THR A 271 13.05 15.33 -7.95
N GLU A 272 13.34 15.59 -9.23
CA GLU A 272 13.54 14.55 -10.25
C GLU A 272 14.83 13.75 -9.98
N ASP A 273 14.88 12.53 -10.52
CA ASP A 273 15.97 11.55 -10.32
C ASP A 273 16.19 11.22 -8.83
N SER A 274 15.08 10.96 -8.12
CA SER A 274 15.06 10.74 -6.67
C SER A 274 14.35 9.46 -6.25
N PHE A 275 14.80 8.94 -5.10
CA PHE A 275 14.11 7.90 -4.35
C PHE A 275 13.78 8.40 -2.95
N ASN A 276 12.52 8.28 -2.54
CA ASN A 276 11.99 8.96 -1.37
C ASN A 276 11.25 8.02 -0.41
N LEU A 277 11.22 8.38 0.86
CA LEU A 277 10.32 7.85 1.87
C LEU A 277 9.47 8.98 2.43
N ILE A 278 8.14 8.86 2.32
CA ILE A 278 7.18 9.88 2.73
C ILE A 278 6.32 9.34 3.85
N LEU A 279 6.41 9.95 5.04
CA LEU A 279 5.73 9.48 6.25
C LEU A 279 4.92 10.58 6.93
N GLN A 280 3.82 10.20 7.55
CA GLN A 280 3.06 11.11 8.43
C GLN A 280 3.86 11.43 9.71
N PRO A 281 3.83 12.69 10.20
CA PRO A 281 4.42 13.07 11.47
C PRO A 281 3.81 12.28 12.64
N SER A 282 4.70 11.74 13.48
CA SER A 282 4.40 11.08 14.75
C SER A 282 5.64 11.19 15.64
N PRO A 283 5.53 10.90 16.95
CA PRO A 283 6.68 10.88 17.84
C PRO A 283 7.82 9.99 17.33
N GLU A 284 7.51 8.87 16.67
CA GLU A 284 8.52 8.00 16.06
C GLU A 284 9.13 8.59 14.79
N THR A 285 8.36 9.17 13.87
CA THR A 285 8.97 9.79 12.67
C THR A 285 9.81 11.01 12.99
N ILE A 286 9.46 11.75 14.05
CA ILE A 286 10.26 12.89 14.52
C ILE A 286 11.63 12.41 15.03
N LYS A 287 11.71 11.24 15.67
CA LYS A 287 13.01 10.64 16.05
C LYS A 287 13.80 10.24 14.80
N LEU A 288 13.14 9.63 13.82
CA LEU A 288 13.78 9.21 12.56
C LEU A 288 14.36 10.38 11.76
N LYS A 289 13.77 11.58 11.84
CA LYS A 289 14.35 12.80 11.23
C LYS A 289 15.81 13.02 11.64
N LYS A 290 16.20 12.58 12.85
CA LYS A 290 17.57 12.71 13.36
C LYS A 290 18.40 11.44 13.11
N GLU A 291 17.81 10.28 13.33
CA GLU A 291 18.53 8.99 13.29
C GLU A 291 18.90 8.56 11.87
N LEU A 292 18.00 8.71 10.91
CA LEU A 292 18.22 8.19 9.56
C LEU A 292 19.31 8.96 8.79
N PRO A 293 19.38 10.31 8.85
CA PRO A 293 20.48 11.05 8.22
C PRO A 293 21.83 10.80 8.88
N ALA A 294 21.85 10.46 10.17
CA ALA A 294 23.10 10.08 10.84
C ALA A 294 23.63 8.73 10.34
N GLN A 295 22.75 7.82 9.93
CA GLN A 295 23.11 6.52 9.35
C GLN A 295 23.35 6.59 7.83
N ILE A 296 22.66 7.49 7.14
CA ILE A 296 22.70 7.66 5.69
C ILE A 296 22.87 9.15 5.37
N PRO A 297 24.09 9.71 5.45
CA PRO A 297 24.34 11.15 5.34
C PRO A 297 23.92 11.81 4.02
N GLU A 298 23.71 11.01 2.97
CA GLU A 298 23.32 11.46 1.64
C GLU A 298 21.82 11.72 1.49
N ILE A 299 21.02 11.43 2.53
CA ILE A 299 19.59 11.74 2.50
C ILE A 299 19.35 13.18 2.94
N GLU A 300 18.48 13.86 2.21
CA GLU A 300 17.93 15.15 2.59
C GLU A 300 16.59 14.93 3.31
N VAL A 301 16.37 15.67 4.39
CA VAL A 301 15.13 15.58 5.16
C VAL A 301 14.45 16.92 5.18
N PHE A 302 13.20 16.94 4.73
CA PHE A 302 12.35 18.12 4.73
C PHE A 302 10.90 17.73 4.99
N SER A 303 10.03 18.73 5.09
CA SER A 303 8.59 18.54 5.25
C SER A 303 7.86 19.10 4.04
N ILE A 304 6.78 18.45 3.63
CA ILE A 304 5.81 18.97 2.65
C ILE A 304 4.44 19.13 3.32
N HIS A 305 3.62 20.05 2.83
CA HIS A 305 2.27 20.28 3.38
C HIS A 305 1.20 19.77 2.42
N HIS A 306 0.62 18.61 2.71
CA HIS A 306 -0.48 18.04 1.94
C HIS A 306 -1.75 18.87 2.11
N LYS A 307 -2.32 19.36 1.00
CA LYS A 307 -3.46 20.30 0.98
C LYS A 307 -4.66 19.87 1.84
N ARG A 308 -4.86 18.55 1.98
CA ARG A 308 -6.02 17.96 2.68
C ARG A 308 -5.67 17.15 3.92
N ASN A 309 -4.38 16.93 4.22
CA ASN A 309 -3.96 16.01 5.29
C ASN A 309 -2.71 16.47 6.06
N GLY A 310 -2.43 17.77 6.01
CA GLY A 310 -1.38 18.39 6.80
C GLY A 310 0.04 17.99 6.42
N GLU A 311 0.95 18.18 7.36
CA GLU A 311 2.39 17.98 7.15
C GLU A 311 2.75 16.50 6.93
N HIS A 312 3.71 16.26 6.04
CA HIS A 312 4.37 14.97 5.83
C HIS A 312 5.89 15.17 5.81
N ILE A 313 6.62 14.17 6.28
CA ILE A 313 8.08 14.17 6.36
C ILE A 313 8.62 13.38 5.17
N VAL A 314 9.55 13.98 4.44
CA VAL A 314 10.19 13.37 3.29
C VAL A 314 11.66 13.11 3.61
N PHE A 315 12.11 11.90 3.35
CA PHE A 315 13.51 11.51 3.31
C PHE A 315 13.87 11.24 1.84
N GLN A 316 14.60 12.15 1.21
CA GLN A 316 14.94 12.11 -0.21
C GLN A 316 16.39 11.69 -0.39
N PHE A 317 16.63 10.72 -1.28
CA PHE A 317 17.96 10.39 -1.77
C PHE A 317 18.09 10.75 -3.25
N LYS A 318 19.21 11.36 -3.60
CA LYS A 318 19.59 11.66 -4.98
C LYS A 318 21.04 11.26 -5.22
N LYS A 319 21.28 10.45 -6.25
CA LYS A 319 22.59 9.83 -6.53
C LYS A 319 23.71 10.87 -6.74
N ASN A 320 23.36 12.07 -7.20
CA ASN A 320 24.31 13.12 -7.57
C ASN A 320 24.41 14.31 -6.57
N ALA A 321 23.76 14.24 -5.39
CA ALA A 321 23.70 15.38 -4.47
C ALA A 321 25.03 15.73 -3.75
N GLN A 322 26.04 14.84 -3.78
CA GLN A 322 27.32 15.11 -3.08
C GLN A 322 28.18 16.20 -3.73
N LEU A 323 27.93 16.58 -5.00
CA LEU A 323 28.77 17.56 -5.70
C LEU A 323 28.41 19.03 -5.40
N THR A 324 27.27 19.32 -4.79
CA THR A 324 26.83 20.72 -4.55
C THR A 324 27.15 21.25 -3.16
N ARG A 325 27.49 20.41 -2.16
CA ARG A 325 27.80 20.88 -0.80
C ARG A 325 29.24 21.35 -0.59
N PHE A 326 30.14 21.16 -1.56
CA PHE A 326 31.53 21.62 -1.51
C PHE A 326 31.85 22.74 -2.50
N VAL A 327 30.82 23.33 -3.11
CA VAL A 327 30.95 24.49 -4.00
C VAL A 327 30.09 25.63 -3.44
N GLN A 328 30.45 26.15 -2.26
CA GLN A 328 30.10 27.48 -1.79
C GLN A 328 31.28 28.09 -1.04
#